data_AF-A0A928JF29-F1
#
_entry.id   AF-A0A928JF29-F1
#
_cell.length_a   1.000
_cell.length_b   1.000
_cell.length_c   1.000
_cell.angle_alpha   90.00
_cell.angle_beta   90.00
_cell.angle_gamma   90.00
#
_symmetry.space_group_name_H-M   'P 1'
#
loop_
_entity.id
_entity.type
_entity.pdbx_description
1 polymer ?
#
loop_
_entity_poly.entity_id
_entity_poly.type
_entity_poly.pdbx_seq_one_letter_code
_entity_poly.pdbx_strand_id
1 'polypeptide(L)'
;METNFRRIRDIVSIKRTIWSNYDKFRTLGVFYEERNEVLDRICQMSEEEIASIAADCREGGVRWRSFTKYMNKAESALLGDREIVDGSQEEKRLFETIGGVPAEEFVKIRETASGALVSFSVTGTFDLLQRGNRNGCCEIRGLNVTPETEFTAVNELLPYWEDRYSIALKSPELSFAIAAEDPKIGKKGSACVRLYVLEPGRAAVDDLGKYTDTSALTLWINP
;
A
#
# COMPACT_ATOMS: atom_id res chain seq x y z
N MET A 1 -2.26 -9.88 37.37
CA MET A 1 -0.85 -9.92 36.90
C MET A 1 -0.67 -11.06 35.88
N GLU A 2 -1.14 -12.28 36.17
CA GLU A 2 -1.09 -13.43 35.24
C GLU A 2 -1.84 -13.20 33.91
N THR A 3 -2.97 -12.50 33.92
CA THR A 3 -3.77 -12.20 32.71
C THR A 3 -2.99 -11.37 31.67
N ASN A 4 -2.24 -10.36 32.13
CA ASN A 4 -1.40 -9.53 31.26
C ASN A 4 -0.24 -10.33 30.65
N PHE A 5 0.40 -11.23 31.41
CA PHE A 5 1.46 -12.09 30.89
C PHE A 5 0.95 -13.07 29.82
N ARG A 6 -0.25 -13.65 30.04
CA ARG A 6 -0.89 -14.54 29.06
C ARG A 6 -1.18 -13.80 27.76
N ARG A 7 -1.79 -12.62 27.84
CA ARG A 7 -2.10 -11.77 26.67
C ARG A 7 -0.86 -11.41 25.86
N ILE A 8 0.21 -10.98 26.54
CA ILE A 8 1.49 -10.63 25.88
C ILE A 8 2.04 -11.84 25.11
N ARG A 9 2.08 -13.01 25.74
CA ARG A 9 2.57 -14.24 25.10
C ARG A 9 1.75 -14.62 23.87
N ASP A 10 0.43 -14.50 23.96
CA ASP A 10 -0.47 -14.81 22.86
C ASP A 10 -0.28 -13.84 21.69
N ILE A 11 -0.16 -12.53 21.95
CA ILE A 11 0.17 -11.52 20.93
C ILE A 11 1.54 -11.78 20.28
N VAL A 12 2.56 -12.17 21.04
CA VAL A 12 3.89 -12.51 20.50
C VAL A 12 3.81 -13.69 19.55
N SER A 13 3.03 -14.72 19.89
CA SER A 13 2.79 -15.87 19.01
C SER A 13 2.14 -15.45 17.70
N ILE A 14 1.13 -14.58 17.77
CA ILE A 14 0.43 -14.05 16.60
C ILE A 14 1.39 -13.24 15.73
N LYS A 15 2.14 -12.28 16.30
CA LYS A 15 3.12 -11.44 15.59
C LYS A 15 4.11 -12.28 14.77
N ARG A 16 4.62 -13.38 15.32
CA ARG A 16 5.54 -14.28 14.60
C ARG A 16 4.88 -14.88 13.35
N THR A 17 3.61 -15.26 13.44
CA THR A 17 2.83 -15.76 12.30
C THR A 17 2.59 -14.67 11.27
N ILE A 18 2.20 -13.45 11.69
CA ILE A 18 2.01 -12.30 10.79
C ILE A 18 3.28 -12.00 10.01
N TRP A 19 4.42 -11.99 10.69
CA TRP A 19 5.71 -11.65 10.06
C TRP A 19 6.14 -12.68 9.02
N SER A 20 5.76 -13.94 9.21
CA SER A 20 6.05 -15.03 8.28
C SER A 20 5.04 -15.13 7.12
N ASN A 21 4.04 -14.24 7.08
CA ASN A 21 2.98 -14.23 6.08
C ASN A 21 3.36 -13.32 4.88
N TYR A 22 2.99 -13.78 3.68
CA TYR A 22 3.23 -13.12 2.39
C TYR A 22 1.95 -12.65 1.66
N ASP A 23 0.77 -12.97 2.19
CA ASP A 23 -0.52 -12.45 1.71
C ASP A 23 -0.53 -10.92 1.83
N LYS A 24 -1.15 -10.28 0.84
CA LYS A 24 -1.33 -8.83 0.79
C LYS A 24 -2.80 -8.50 0.65
N PHE A 25 -3.18 -7.30 1.06
CA PHE A 25 -4.49 -6.74 0.71
C PHE A 25 -4.60 -6.64 -0.80
N ARG A 26 -5.73 -7.08 -1.33
CA ARG A 26 -5.94 -7.20 -2.77
C ARG A 26 -6.12 -5.85 -3.45
N THR A 27 -6.78 -4.92 -2.77
CA THR A 27 -7.22 -3.62 -3.28
C THR A 27 -6.53 -2.49 -2.53
N LEU A 28 -6.37 -2.61 -1.21
CA LEU A 28 -5.87 -1.53 -0.35
C LEU A 28 -4.40 -1.68 0.05
N GLY A 29 -3.71 -2.71 -0.43
CA GLY A 29 -2.34 -3.00 0.00
C GLY A 29 -1.36 -1.85 -0.22
N VAL A 30 -1.58 -1.01 -1.23
CA VAL A 30 -0.71 0.16 -1.47
C VAL A 30 -0.82 1.25 -0.39
N PHE A 31 -1.93 1.30 0.36
CA PHE A 31 -2.23 2.36 1.34
C PHE A 31 -1.92 1.98 2.78
N TYR A 32 -1.75 0.69 3.08
CA TYR A 32 -1.67 0.19 4.44
C TYR A 32 -0.54 -0.81 4.61
N GLU A 33 0.17 -0.73 5.74
CA GLU A 33 0.97 -1.85 6.21
C GLU A 33 0.04 -2.92 6.78
N GLU A 34 -0.30 -3.91 5.95
CA GLU A 34 -1.38 -4.87 6.23
C GLU A 34 -1.15 -5.64 7.53
N ARG A 35 0.13 -5.90 7.85
CA ARG A 35 0.54 -6.56 9.08
C ARG A 35 0.17 -5.75 10.33
N ASN A 36 0.36 -4.44 10.28
CA ASN A 36 -0.01 -3.53 11.36
C ASN A 36 -1.54 -3.46 11.48
N GLU A 37 -2.26 -3.30 10.36
CA GLU A 37 -3.72 -3.23 10.35
C GLU A 37 -4.39 -4.49 10.90
N VAL A 38 -3.88 -5.67 10.53
CA VAL A 38 -4.41 -6.93 11.08
C VAL A 38 -4.09 -7.07 12.56
N LEU A 39 -2.86 -6.73 12.97
CA LEU A 39 -2.45 -6.82 14.37
C LEU A 39 -3.27 -5.87 15.26
N ASP A 40 -3.47 -4.63 14.84
CA ASP A 40 -4.23 -3.63 15.59
C ASP A 40 -5.68 -4.07 15.79
N ARG A 41 -6.30 -4.63 14.75
CA ARG A 41 -7.66 -5.19 14.85
C ARG A 41 -7.73 -6.38 15.80
N ILE A 42 -6.75 -7.29 15.75
CA ILE A 42 -6.69 -8.42 16.69
C ILE A 42 -6.53 -7.91 18.13
N CYS A 43 -5.75 -6.84 18.34
CA CYS A 43 -5.53 -6.27 19.66
C CYS A 43 -6.80 -5.63 20.27
N GLN A 44 -7.80 -5.29 19.44
CA GLN A 44 -9.09 -4.77 19.85
C GLN A 44 -10.13 -5.87 20.16
N MET A 45 -9.82 -7.14 19.90
CA MET A 45 -10.71 -8.27 20.20
C MET A 45 -10.72 -8.65 21.68
N SER A 46 -11.67 -9.50 22.08
CA SER A 46 -11.73 -10.08 23.43
C SER A 46 -10.52 -10.97 23.72
N GLU A 47 -10.22 -11.19 25.01
CA GLU A 47 -9.08 -12.04 25.40
C GLU A 47 -9.26 -13.50 24.98
N GLU A 48 -10.51 -13.98 24.98
CA GLU A 48 -10.89 -15.31 24.53
C GLU A 48 -10.61 -15.48 23.04
N GLU A 49 -10.97 -14.49 22.21
CA GLU A 49 -10.68 -14.49 20.78
C GLU A 49 -9.18 -14.48 20.50
N ILE A 50 -8.42 -13.60 21.17
CA ILE A 50 -6.96 -13.54 21.03
C ILE A 50 -6.32 -14.88 21.43
N ALA A 51 -6.77 -15.49 22.53
CA ALA A 51 -6.26 -16.79 22.98
C ALA A 51 -6.55 -17.91 21.97
N SER A 52 -7.74 -17.90 21.34
CA SER A 52 -8.10 -18.84 20.27
C SER A 52 -7.20 -18.68 19.06
N ILE A 53 -6.99 -17.44 18.60
CA ILE A 53 -6.10 -17.15 17.46
C ILE A 53 -4.66 -17.58 17.77
N ALA A 54 -4.19 -17.34 18.98
CA ALA A 54 -2.86 -17.75 19.40
C ALA A 54 -2.72 -19.27 19.51
N ALA A 55 -3.77 -20.00 19.90
CA ALA A 55 -3.80 -21.46 19.87
C ALA A 55 -3.69 -21.98 18.42
N ASP A 56 -4.48 -21.44 17.50
CA ASP A 56 -4.41 -21.77 16.07
C ASP A 56 -3.01 -21.51 15.50
N CYS A 57 -2.34 -20.43 15.94
CA CYS A 57 -0.97 -20.10 15.52
C CYS A 57 0.08 -21.09 16.05
N ARG A 58 -0.18 -21.76 17.19
CA ARG A 58 0.76 -22.69 17.84
C ARG A 58 0.63 -24.12 17.33
N GLU A 59 -0.56 -24.55 16.94
CA GLU A 59 -0.80 -25.85 16.34
C GLU A 59 -0.27 -25.89 14.90
N GLY A 60 1.05 -26.14 14.78
CA GLY A 60 1.79 -26.10 13.53
C GLY A 60 1.16 -26.96 12.43
N GLY A 61 0.53 -26.31 11.43
CA GLY A 61 -0.09 -26.98 10.29
C GLY A 61 -1.14 -26.11 9.57
N VAL A 62 -1.79 -25.20 10.30
CA VAL A 62 -2.81 -24.26 9.77
C VAL A 62 -2.17 -23.00 9.17
N ARG A 63 -1.07 -23.20 8.43
CA ARG A 63 0.06 -22.27 8.27
C ARG A 63 -0.15 -20.97 7.49
N TRP A 64 -1.32 -20.68 6.93
CA TRP A 64 -1.52 -19.43 6.17
C TRP A 64 -3.00 -19.12 5.89
N ARG A 65 -3.81 -20.14 5.58
CA ARG A 65 -5.22 -19.98 5.20
C ARG A 65 -6.08 -19.32 6.27
N SER A 66 -5.79 -19.59 7.55
CA SER A 66 -6.49 -18.93 8.66
C SER A 66 -6.12 -17.46 8.77
N PHE A 67 -4.90 -17.08 8.39
CA PHE A 67 -4.49 -15.68 8.39
C PHE A 67 -5.09 -14.89 7.23
N THR A 68 -5.24 -15.52 6.07
CA THR A 68 -5.97 -14.95 4.92
C THR A 68 -7.38 -14.50 5.32
N LYS A 69 -8.07 -15.23 6.22
CA LYS A 69 -9.37 -14.80 6.76
C LYS A 69 -9.29 -13.48 7.54
N TYR A 70 -8.25 -13.30 8.37
CA TYR A 70 -8.06 -12.06 9.13
C TYR A 70 -7.62 -10.90 8.23
N MET A 71 -6.78 -11.18 7.22
CA MET A 71 -6.43 -10.22 6.16
C MET A 71 -7.68 -9.74 5.43
N ASN A 72 -8.50 -10.67 4.92
CA ASN A 72 -9.73 -10.34 4.20
C ASN A 72 -10.70 -9.54 5.09
N LYS A 73 -10.88 -9.93 6.36
CA LYS A 73 -11.72 -9.18 7.30
C LYS A 73 -11.19 -7.77 7.56
N ALA A 74 -9.88 -7.61 7.72
CA ALA A 74 -9.26 -6.31 7.93
C ALA A 74 -9.45 -5.43 6.70
N GLU A 75 -9.17 -5.95 5.50
CA GLU A 75 -9.35 -5.22 4.25
C GLU A 75 -10.82 -4.87 3.99
N SER A 76 -11.76 -5.81 4.18
CA SER A 76 -13.20 -5.53 4.02
C SER A 76 -13.67 -4.43 4.97
N ALA A 77 -13.17 -4.41 6.20
CA ALA A 77 -13.53 -3.36 7.15
C ALA A 77 -12.86 -2.01 6.84
N LEU A 78 -11.73 -1.98 6.13
CA LEU A 78 -11.12 -0.75 5.63
C LEU A 78 -11.83 -0.24 4.37
N LEU A 79 -12.20 -1.15 3.46
CA LEU A 79 -12.99 -0.85 2.26
C LEU A 79 -14.36 -0.29 2.63
N GLY A 80 -15.05 -0.90 3.60
CA GLY A 80 -16.42 -0.52 3.96
C GLY A 80 -17.37 -0.70 2.78
N ASP A 81 -18.20 0.30 2.52
CA ASP A 81 -19.20 0.29 1.43
C ASP A 81 -18.68 0.88 0.12
N ARG A 82 -17.35 1.05 -0.02
CA ARG A 82 -16.75 1.66 -1.21
C ARG A 82 -16.92 0.79 -2.45
N GLU A 83 -17.27 1.42 -3.56
CA GLU A 83 -17.22 0.79 -4.87
C GLU A 83 -15.76 0.60 -5.31
N ILE A 84 -15.43 -0.57 -5.84
CA ILE A 84 -14.11 -0.86 -6.41
C ILE A 84 -14.18 -0.67 -7.92
N VAL A 85 -13.41 0.29 -8.45
CA VAL A 85 -13.38 0.62 -9.88
C VAL A 85 -11.97 0.38 -10.42
N ASP A 86 -11.86 -0.44 -11.47
CA ASP A 86 -10.57 -0.78 -12.09
C ASP A 86 -10.57 -0.40 -13.57
N GLY A 87 -10.00 0.76 -13.87
CA GLY A 87 -9.84 1.28 -15.22
C GLY A 87 -8.46 0.97 -15.82
N SER A 88 -7.64 0.19 -15.13
CA SER A 88 -6.23 -0.02 -15.43
C SER A 88 -5.93 -0.65 -16.80
N GLN A 89 -6.95 -1.20 -17.47
CA GLN A 89 -6.87 -1.81 -18.80
C GLN A 89 -7.71 -1.07 -19.86
N GLU A 90 -8.45 -0.03 -19.47
CA GLU A 90 -9.25 0.76 -20.39
C GLU A 90 -8.38 1.83 -21.08
N GLU A 91 -8.79 2.33 -22.25
CA GLU A 91 -8.09 3.48 -22.88
C GLU A 91 -8.47 4.81 -22.23
N LYS A 92 -9.72 4.92 -21.79
CA LYS A 92 -10.26 6.14 -21.19
C LYS A 92 -9.66 6.35 -19.79
N ARG A 93 -9.44 7.62 -19.44
CA ARG A 93 -9.11 8.05 -18.07
C ARG A 93 -10.32 7.89 -17.15
N LEU A 94 -10.12 7.34 -15.97
CA LEU A 94 -11.12 7.33 -14.91
C LEU A 94 -11.33 8.69 -14.25
N PHE A 95 -10.29 9.54 -14.22
CA PHE A 95 -10.31 10.80 -13.49
C PHE A 95 -10.12 11.98 -14.44
N GLU A 96 -10.95 13.02 -14.28
CA GLU A 96 -10.67 14.34 -14.86
C GLU A 96 -9.93 15.22 -13.84
N THR A 97 -10.26 15.07 -12.55
CA THR A 97 -9.60 15.74 -11.44
C THR A 97 -9.39 14.79 -10.26
N ILE A 98 -8.39 15.09 -9.43
CA ILE A 98 -8.10 14.39 -8.17
C ILE A 98 -7.83 15.47 -7.12
N GLY A 99 -8.61 15.48 -6.04
CA GLY A 99 -8.49 16.52 -4.99
C GLY A 99 -8.68 17.95 -5.51
N GLY A 100 -9.48 18.14 -6.56
CA GLY A 100 -9.71 19.44 -7.19
C GLY A 100 -8.63 19.90 -8.16
N VAL A 101 -7.61 19.08 -8.42
CA VAL A 101 -6.53 19.37 -9.38
C VAL A 101 -6.72 18.55 -10.65
N PRO A 102 -6.48 19.10 -11.86
CA PRO A 102 -6.49 18.33 -13.11
C PRO A 102 -5.63 17.06 -12.98
N ALA A 103 -6.17 15.92 -13.38
CA ALA A 103 -5.53 14.63 -13.14
C ALA A 103 -4.15 14.52 -13.83
N GLU A 104 -3.98 15.17 -14.98
CA GLU A 104 -2.69 15.29 -15.68
C GLU A 104 -1.62 16.13 -14.96
N GLU A 105 -2.02 17.02 -14.05
CA GLU A 105 -1.12 17.86 -13.26
C GLU A 105 -0.91 17.31 -11.85
N PHE A 106 -1.63 16.25 -11.50
CA PHE A 106 -1.72 15.73 -10.14
C PHE A 106 -0.40 15.10 -9.68
N VAL A 107 0.24 14.28 -10.51
CA VAL A 107 1.52 13.64 -10.23
C VAL A 107 2.60 14.28 -11.09
N LYS A 108 3.67 14.76 -10.47
CA LYS A 108 4.86 15.25 -11.16
C LYS A 108 6.02 14.30 -10.93
N ILE A 109 6.73 13.99 -12.00
CA ILE A 109 7.87 13.07 -11.98
C ILE A 109 9.11 13.85 -12.41
N ARG A 110 10.17 13.77 -11.61
CA ARG A 110 11.46 14.40 -11.90
C ARG A 110 12.55 13.34 -11.92
N GLU A 111 13.16 13.17 -13.09
CA GLU A 111 14.35 12.34 -13.24
C GLU A 111 15.55 12.98 -12.54
N THR A 112 16.39 12.14 -11.97
CA THR A 112 17.65 12.51 -11.32
C THR A 112 18.75 11.57 -11.79
N ALA A 113 20.02 11.95 -11.58
CA ALA A 113 21.16 11.11 -11.95
C ALA A 113 21.18 9.72 -11.28
N SER A 114 20.46 9.54 -10.18
CA SER A 114 20.43 8.30 -9.40
C SER A 114 19.07 7.61 -9.40
N GLY A 115 18.07 8.10 -10.15
CA GLY A 115 16.71 7.56 -10.13
C GLY A 115 15.65 8.62 -10.37
N ALA A 116 14.53 8.56 -9.66
CA ALA A 116 13.38 9.44 -9.89
C ALA A 116 12.70 9.88 -8.59
N LEU A 117 12.29 11.14 -8.58
CA LEU A 117 11.48 11.75 -7.53
C LEU A 117 10.06 11.96 -8.03
N VAL A 118 9.12 11.93 -7.10
CA VAL A 118 7.70 12.22 -7.37
C VAL A 118 7.18 13.26 -6.40
N SER A 119 6.35 14.17 -6.89
CA SER A 119 5.54 15.05 -6.05
C SER A 119 4.08 14.98 -6.47
N PHE A 120 3.21 15.37 -5.54
CA PHE A 120 1.77 15.41 -5.75
C PHE A 120 1.32 16.85 -5.60
N SER A 121 0.55 17.36 -6.57
CA SER A 121 0.09 18.75 -6.61
C SER A 121 -1.04 19.00 -5.59
N VAL A 122 -0.86 18.63 -4.34
CA VAL A 122 -1.83 18.81 -3.25
C VAL A 122 -1.21 19.58 -2.09
N THR A 123 -2.06 20.13 -1.24
CA THR A 123 -1.65 20.71 0.04
C THR A 123 -2.48 20.12 1.16
N GLY A 124 -1.84 19.67 2.24
CA GLY A 124 -2.55 19.14 3.39
C GLY A 124 -1.65 18.31 4.29
N THR A 125 -2.28 17.69 5.28
CA THR A 125 -1.61 16.77 6.21
C THR A 125 -2.00 15.34 5.85
N PHE A 126 -0.99 14.50 5.63
CA PHE A 126 -1.15 13.12 5.19
C PHE A 126 -0.29 12.17 6.01
N ASP A 127 -0.75 10.93 6.15
CA ASP A 127 0.13 9.82 6.52
C ASP A 127 0.82 9.30 5.24
N LEU A 128 2.14 9.24 5.25
CA LEU A 128 2.94 8.64 4.19
C LEU A 128 3.15 7.16 4.48
N LEU A 129 2.88 6.32 3.49
CA LEU A 129 3.37 4.95 3.42
C LEU A 129 4.21 4.80 2.16
N GLN A 130 5.51 4.59 2.34
CA GLN A 130 6.43 4.34 1.24
C GLN A 130 6.99 2.92 1.35
N ARG A 131 6.84 2.16 0.27
CA ARG A 131 7.41 0.81 0.12
C ARG A 131 8.49 0.86 -0.94
N GLY A 132 9.64 0.31 -0.60
CA GLY A 132 10.75 0.14 -1.51
C GLY A 132 11.38 -1.24 -1.35
N ASN A 133 12.67 -1.28 -1.64
CA ASN A 133 13.55 -2.46 -1.64
C ASN A 133 13.42 -3.41 -0.42
N ARG A 134 13.31 -4.73 -0.68
CA ARG A 134 13.44 -5.87 0.26
C ARG A 134 12.59 -5.74 1.52
N ASN A 135 11.33 -5.34 1.35
CA ASN A 135 10.37 -5.05 2.42
C ASN A 135 10.67 -3.77 3.21
N GLY A 136 11.51 -2.89 2.69
CA GLY A 136 11.73 -1.55 3.22
C GLY A 136 10.41 -0.80 3.19
N CYS A 137 9.87 -0.51 4.37
CA CYS A 137 8.65 0.23 4.56
C CYS A 137 8.95 1.42 5.47
N CYS A 138 8.59 2.61 5.01
CA CYS A 138 8.65 3.85 5.77
C CYS A 138 7.22 4.34 5.99
N GLU A 139 6.82 4.50 7.24
CA GLU A 139 5.55 5.10 7.63
C GLU A 139 5.83 6.40 8.39
N ILE A 140 5.29 7.52 7.89
CA ILE A 140 5.37 8.83 8.55
C ILE A 140 3.94 9.31 8.76
N ARG A 141 3.56 9.62 10.00
CA ARG A 141 2.21 10.13 10.31
C ARG A 141 2.20 11.64 10.41
N GLY A 142 1.12 12.25 9.91
CA GLY A 142 0.91 13.70 10.00
C GLY A 142 1.94 14.55 9.25
N LEU A 143 2.43 14.07 8.11
CA LEU A 143 3.33 14.82 7.23
C LEU A 143 2.57 15.96 6.56
N ASN A 144 3.07 17.19 6.67
CA ASN A 144 2.58 18.31 5.87
C ASN A 144 3.19 18.24 4.47
N VAL A 145 2.33 18.18 3.47
CA VAL A 145 2.68 18.06 2.05
C VAL A 145 2.25 19.33 1.34
N THR A 146 3.12 19.81 0.46
CA THR A 146 2.86 20.86 -0.53
C THR A 146 3.22 20.34 -1.92
N PRO A 147 2.86 21.03 -3.02
CA PRO A 147 3.23 20.62 -4.38
C PRO A 147 4.74 20.48 -4.62
N GLU A 148 5.56 21.13 -3.81
CA GLU A 148 7.02 21.09 -3.83
C GLU A 148 7.62 19.97 -2.98
N THR A 149 6.79 19.25 -2.22
CA THR A 149 7.26 18.10 -1.42
C THR A 149 7.57 16.92 -2.34
N GLU A 150 8.84 16.55 -2.41
CA GLU A 150 9.31 15.45 -3.26
C GLU A 150 9.60 14.20 -2.44
N PHE A 151 9.21 13.05 -3.00
CA PHE A 151 9.45 11.73 -2.46
C PHE A 151 10.33 10.94 -3.42
N THR A 152 11.35 10.27 -2.88
CA THR A 152 12.19 9.39 -3.69
C THR A 152 11.44 8.13 -4.08
N ALA A 153 10.96 8.04 -5.32
CA ALA A 153 10.31 6.84 -5.83
C ALA A 153 11.35 5.75 -6.17
N VAL A 154 12.44 6.16 -6.83
CA VAL A 154 13.52 5.27 -7.25
C VAL A 154 14.89 5.84 -6.87
N ASN A 155 15.77 4.99 -6.34
CA ASN A 155 17.18 5.31 -6.15
C ASN A 155 18.07 4.08 -6.41
N GLU A 156 18.80 4.08 -7.52
CA GLU A 156 19.67 2.99 -7.96
C GLU A 156 20.88 2.76 -7.07
N LEU A 157 21.31 3.78 -6.33
CA LEU A 157 22.45 3.65 -5.42
C LEU A 157 22.07 2.88 -4.15
N LEU A 158 20.78 2.56 -3.95
CA LEU A 158 20.34 1.70 -2.88
C LEU A 158 20.43 0.22 -3.33
N PRO A 159 21.15 -0.64 -2.59
CA PRO A 159 21.51 -1.97 -3.04
C PRO A 159 20.30 -2.90 -3.17
N TYR A 160 20.08 -3.54 -4.33
CA TYR A 160 19.04 -4.56 -4.62
C TYR A 160 17.63 -4.02 -4.92
N TRP A 161 17.49 -3.23 -5.99
CA TRP A 161 16.24 -2.63 -6.45
C TRP A 161 15.25 -3.61 -7.15
N GLU A 162 15.32 -4.91 -6.88
CA GLU A 162 14.50 -5.93 -7.59
C GLU A 162 13.01 -5.90 -7.19
N ASP A 163 12.63 -5.11 -6.18
CA ASP A 163 11.24 -4.99 -5.71
C ASP A 163 10.56 -3.71 -6.23
N ARG A 164 9.28 -3.86 -6.59
CA ARG A 164 8.38 -2.78 -6.98
C ARG A 164 8.21 -1.75 -5.85
N TYR A 165 8.32 -0.47 -6.18
CA TYR A 165 8.09 0.63 -5.23
C TYR A 165 6.61 1.03 -5.15
N SER A 166 6.21 1.62 -4.03
CA SER A 166 4.96 2.36 -3.90
C SER A 166 5.11 3.56 -2.98
N ILE A 167 4.39 4.64 -3.28
CA ILE A 167 4.27 5.82 -2.43
C ILE A 167 2.80 6.13 -2.29
N ALA A 168 2.30 6.16 -1.07
CA ALA A 168 0.92 6.48 -0.74
C ALA A 168 0.86 7.64 0.25
N LEU A 169 0.00 8.61 -0.04
CA LEU A 169 -0.41 9.65 0.89
C LEU A 169 -1.86 9.37 1.30
N LYS A 170 -2.08 9.20 2.60
CA LYS A 170 -3.38 8.84 3.17
C LYS A 170 -3.92 9.97 4.03
N SER A 171 -5.18 10.32 3.79
CA SER A 171 -5.96 11.16 4.69
C SER A 171 -7.40 10.63 4.77
N PRO A 172 -8.19 11.02 5.78
CA PRO A 172 -9.59 10.58 5.89
C PRO A 172 -10.46 10.94 4.69
N GLU A 173 -10.17 12.07 4.03
CA GLU A 173 -11.01 12.63 2.96
C GLU A 173 -10.52 12.23 1.57
N LEU A 174 -9.21 12.12 1.37
CA LEU A 174 -8.61 11.77 0.10
C LEU A 174 -7.27 11.08 0.32
N SER A 175 -7.15 9.87 -0.20
CA SER A 175 -5.90 9.12 -0.21
C SER A 175 -5.55 8.76 -1.64
N PHE A 176 -4.27 8.82 -1.98
CA PHE A 176 -3.80 8.46 -3.32
C PHE A 176 -2.41 7.83 -3.24
N ALA A 177 -2.13 6.95 -4.19
CA ALA A 177 -0.85 6.27 -4.25
C ALA A 177 -0.42 6.05 -5.69
N ILE A 178 0.88 5.94 -5.88
CA ILE A 178 1.46 5.35 -7.08
C ILE A 178 2.19 4.07 -6.72
N ALA A 179 2.11 3.06 -7.58
CA ALA A 179 2.83 1.82 -7.39
C ALA A 179 3.32 1.26 -8.73
N ALA A 180 4.55 0.78 -8.74
CA ALA A 180 5.06 -0.03 -9.83
C ALA A 180 4.38 -1.41 -9.81
N GLU A 181 3.85 -1.87 -10.94
CA GLU A 181 3.22 -3.19 -11.06
C GLU A 181 3.50 -3.88 -12.39
N ASP A 182 3.53 -5.22 -12.37
CA ASP A 182 3.48 -5.99 -13.60
C ASP A 182 2.07 -5.88 -14.16
N PRO A 183 1.91 -5.71 -15.47
CA PRO A 183 0.60 -5.68 -16.09
C PRO A 183 -0.10 -7.03 -15.88
N LYS A 184 -1.42 -6.97 -15.69
CA LYS A 184 -2.26 -8.17 -15.52
C LYS A 184 -2.18 -9.12 -16.73
N ILE A 185 -1.83 -8.59 -17.89
CA ILE A 185 -1.64 -9.31 -19.15
C ILE A 185 -0.38 -8.76 -19.81
N GLY A 186 0.73 -9.51 -19.85
CA GLY A 186 1.97 -9.01 -20.47
C GLY A 186 3.17 -9.94 -20.36
N LYS A 187 4.13 -9.75 -21.29
CA LYS A 187 5.45 -10.42 -21.28
C LYS A 187 6.32 -9.82 -20.15
N LYS A 188 7.23 -10.62 -19.58
CA LYS A 188 8.31 -10.14 -18.70
C LYS A 188 8.97 -8.90 -19.33
N GLY A 189 9.12 -7.79 -18.58
CA GLY A 189 9.66 -6.53 -19.11
C GLY A 189 8.63 -5.42 -19.41
N SER A 190 7.37 -5.55 -18.97
CA SER A 190 6.27 -4.63 -19.31
C SER A 190 5.65 -3.89 -18.11
N ALA A 191 6.40 -3.76 -17.02
CA ALA A 191 5.94 -3.08 -15.82
C ALA A 191 5.35 -1.68 -16.11
N CYS A 192 4.25 -1.37 -15.43
CA CYS A 192 3.49 -0.15 -15.54
C CYS A 192 3.41 0.53 -14.16
N VAL A 193 3.10 1.82 -14.14
CA VAL A 193 2.87 2.53 -12.88
C VAL A 193 1.37 2.74 -12.74
N ARG A 194 0.81 2.25 -11.62
CA ARG A 194 -0.60 2.40 -11.28
C ARG A 194 -0.82 3.64 -10.43
N LEU A 195 -1.93 4.32 -10.69
CA LEU A 195 -2.47 5.38 -9.85
C LEU A 195 -3.67 4.82 -9.08
N TYR A 196 -3.58 4.89 -7.76
CA TYR A 196 -4.66 4.52 -6.85
C TYR A 196 -5.25 5.76 -6.23
N VAL A 197 -6.58 5.80 -6.15
CA VAL A 197 -7.33 6.87 -5.47
C VAL A 197 -8.36 6.22 -4.55
N LEU A 198 -8.37 6.64 -3.29
CA LEU A 198 -9.26 6.17 -2.25
C LEU A 198 -10.00 7.36 -1.62
N GLU A 199 -11.30 7.36 -1.81
CA GLU A 199 -12.26 8.40 -1.41
C GLU A 199 -13.38 7.76 -0.55
N PRO A 200 -14.21 8.54 0.18
CA PRO A 200 -15.25 7.99 1.07
C PRO A 200 -16.23 7.01 0.42
N GLY A 201 -16.46 7.08 -0.89
CA GLY A 201 -17.37 6.17 -1.60
C GLY A 201 -16.72 5.24 -2.62
N ARG A 202 -15.41 5.36 -2.88
CA ARG A 202 -14.76 4.69 -4.02
C ARG A 202 -13.31 4.35 -3.73
N ALA A 203 -12.90 3.15 -4.12
CA ALA A 203 -11.50 2.73 -4.25
C ALA A 203 -11.23 2.45 -5.72
N ALA A 204 -10.46 3.30 -6.37
CA ALA A 204 -10.24 3.25 -7.80
C ALA A 204 -8.75 3.05 -8.14
N VAL A 205 -8.49 2.31 -9.21
CA VAL A 205 -7.15 2.12 -9.77
C VAL A 205 -7.18 2.40 -11.27
N ASP A 206 -6.16 3.11 -11.74
CA ASP A 206 -5.95 3.40 -13.15
C ASP A 206 -4.46 3.29 -13.54
N ASP A 207 -4.17 3.35 -14.84
CA ASP A 207 -2.81 3.48 -15.36
C ASP A 207 -2.34 4.94 -15.27
N LEU A 208 -1.23 5.19 -14.56
CA LEU A 208 -0.66 6.53 -14.41
C LEU A 208 -0.18 7.09 -15.75
N GLY A 209 0.26 6.23 -16.68
CA GLY A 209 0.72 6.61 -18.02
C GLY A 209 -0.34 7.30 -18.87
N LYS A 210 -1.63 7.18 -18.51
CA LYS A 210 -2.70 7.94 -19.15
C LYS A 210 -2.66 9.43 -18.83
N TYR A 211 -2.07 9.81 -17.70
CA TYR A 211 -2.15 11.15 -17.12
C TYR A 211 -0.84 11.93 -17.27
N THR A 212 0.29 11.24 -17.09
CA THR A 212 1.64 11.83 -17.16
C THR A 212 2.62 10.83 -17.78
N ASP A 213 3.73 11.31 -18.33
CA ASP A 213 4.81 10.46 -18.79
C ASP A 213 5.49 9.76 -17.59
N THR A 214 5.49 8.43 -17.61
CA THR A 214 6.06 7.59 -16.55
C THR A 214 7.43 7.00 -16.91
N SER A 215 8.02 7.40 -18.05
CA SER A 215 9.25 6.80 -18.58
C SER A 215 10.40 6.78 -17.57
N ALA A 216 10.60 7.90 -16.85
CA ALA A 216 11.63 8.04 -15.83
C ALA A 216 11.43 7.11 -14.61
N LEU A 217 10.23 6.59 -14.39
CA LEU A 217 9.94 5.61 -13.36
C LEU A 217 10.11 4.17 -13.89
N THR A 218 9.60 3.92 -15.11
CA THR A 218 9.59 2.58 -15.70
C THR A 218 10.96 2.11 -16.18
N LEU A 219 11.87 3.04 -16.51
CA LEU A 219 13.27 2.74 -16.88
C LEU A 219 13.95 1.81 -15.86
N TRP A 220 13.63 1.99 -14.59
CA TRP A 220 14.29 1.30 -13.48
C TRP A 220 13.59 0.02 -13.02
N ILE A 221 12.40 -0.27 -13.54
CA ILE A 221 11.62 -1.46 -13.18
C ILE A 221 11.96 -2.65 -14.09
N ASN A 222 12.49 -2.39 -15.30
CA ASN A 222 12.91 -3.41 -16.25
C ASN A 222 14.30 -3.09 -16.87
N PRO A 223 15.41 -3.23 -16.12
CA PRO A 223 16.74 -3.20 -16.71
C PRO A 223 17.00 -4.41 -17.63
#